data_AF-A0A5J4W962-F1
#
_entry.id   AF-A0A5J4W962-F1
#
_cell.length_a   1.000
_cell.length_b   1.000
_cell.length_c   1.000
_cell.angle_alpha   90.00
_cell.angle_beta   90.00
_cell.angle_gamma   90.00
#
_symmetry.space_group_name_H-M   'P 1'
#
loop_
_entity.id
_entity.type
_entity.pdbx_description
1 polymer ?
#
loop_
_entity_poly.entity_id
_entity_poly.type
_entity_poly.pdbx_seq_one_letter_code
_entity_poly.pdbx_strand_id
1 'polypeptide(L)'
;MSLQGDDVSLRLIAGQTDRAAEQGDFTHILDAVESGADGALLTLQHYILGGELVQNPGQARKTSEKIARTFFAQPDSKLAGTFASVLSSSLAWTGRMSEQTALEVFVSLLFGMLISDDAVESELGMNLIREGVKKKKEFRRVICGRGGLLGRSALILTPSTSSSLNMITPLHAQLNVIELLIDLAKGKVSIWDTSDSESLLDALQLNIEEEKDNDKDDDENDEDRLNDNIKSLLLLLDSKGLKKKNQISNNERKEFEDRIRIAEERTRIVEEEKRKAEEGERKAEEEKRVAQQLVILLETGKKEAEERARIAEEKATRLQIEKETQFQNLIHQPGWSVITLNQWTELAKEMKKPFGKDEQENKQIEERVEEICELIRDTFKDKEDERGRKNSIQGGIAEAFIFIFTQWPLDKIMKVHSKAFLYLTYPSNIQIKLLLFEKKPFASLLRLLDHTNRYVVDDAIASIINIILGGTNITEISEPHPHYTAMDELGGFDKIFELFNRNLSKYTRDSSAICIGRFFRAQEIPDLVMRQEIIQHLKTLANGQEGIEKNVAKYTLKGLSQNAVNRVEIEKDGFVVPL
;
A
#
# COMPACT_ATOMS: atom_id res chain seq x y z
N MET A 1 -86.67 12.35 3.29
CA MET A 1 -86.33 11.34 2.26
C MET A 1 -85.06 10.66 2.74
N SER A 2 -85.18 9.53 3.43
CA SER A 2 -85.29 8.17 2.86
C SER A 2 -83.87 7.61 2.63
N LEU A 3 -83.36 6.79 3.57
CA LEU A 3 -83.22 5.30 3.48
C LEU A 3 -82.08 4.92 2.50
N GLN A 4 -81.09 4.07 2.74
CA GLN A 4 -80.76 2.94 3.64
C GLN A 4 -79.20 2.84 3.58
N GLY A 5 -78.43 2.38 4.57
CA GLY A 5 -78.54 1.10 5.25
C GLY A 5 -77.41 0.18 4.79
N ASP A 6 -76.59 -0.21 5.76
CA ASP A 6 -75.83 -1.46 5.88
C ASP A 6 -74.44 -1.61 5.23
N ASP A 7 -73.44 -1.46 6.10
CA ASP A 7 -72.47 -2.50 6.50
C ASP A 7 -72.40 -3.77 5.64
N VAL A 8 -71.17 -4.17 5.31
CA VAL A 8 -70.57 -5.50 5.56
C VAL A 8 -69.40 -5.73 4.60
N SER A 9 -68.21 -5.84 5.19
CA SER A 9 -67.07 -6.72 4.82
C SER A 9 -66.85 -7.12 3.36
N LEU A 10 -65.71 -6.71 2.79
CA LEU A 10 -65.02 -7.46 1.72
C LEU A 10 -63.50 -7.40 1.97
N ARG A 11 -62.92 -8.45 2.54
CA ARG A 11 -62.27 -9.56 1.82
C ARG A 11 -61.25 -9.09 0.78
N LEU A 12 -59.98 -9.30 1.14
CA LEU A 12 -58.86 -9.54 0.25
C LEU A 12 -59.27 -10.40 -0.95
N ILE A 13 -59.21 -9.81 -2.16
CA ILE A 13 -58.95 -10.55 -3.40
C ILE A 13 -57.92 -9.78 -4.21
N ALA A 14 -56.90 -10.53 -4.60
CA ALA A 14 -55.73 -10.13 -5.34
C ALA A 14 -56.04 -9.66 -6.76
N GLY A 15 -55.26 -8.70 -7.24
CA GLY A 15 -55.15 -8.37 -8.64
C GLY A 15 -54.95 -6.87 -8.87
N GLN A 16 -53.72 -6.51 -9.25
CA GLN A 16 -53.29 -5.19 -9.75
C GLN A 16 -53.01 -4.10 -8.71
N THR A 17 -51.93 -4.29 -7.95
CA THR A 17 -50.92 -3.23 -7.78
C THR A 17 -49.53 -3.87 -7.87
N ASP A 18 -49.06 -3.95 -9.11
CA ASP A 18 -47.73 -4.40 -9.48
C ASP A 18 -46.70 -3.34 -9.00
N ARG A 19 -45.70 -3.78 -8.23
CA ARG A 19 -44.38 -3.14 -8.05
C ARG A 19 -44.28 -1.75 -7.40
N ALA A 20 -45.06 -1.49 -6.35
CA ALA A 20 -44.74 -0.43 -5.38
C ALA A 20 -44.56 -0.95 -3.94
N ALA A 21 -44.69 -2.26 -3.75
CA ALA A 21 -44.71 -2.91 -2.43
C ALA A 21 -43.37 -3.53 -2.00
N GLU A 22 -42.27 -3.31 -2.73
CA GLU A 22 -40.95 -3.85 -2.37
C GLU A 22 -39.94 -2.81 -1.83
N GLN A 23 -40.32 -1.54 -1.73
CA GLN A 23 -39.64 -0.54 -0.90
C GLN A 23 -40.70 0.41 -0.32
N GLY A 24 -41.37 -0.02 0.75
CA GLY A 24 -42.35 0.79 1.45
C GLY A 24 -41.71 2.07 2.01
N ASP A 25 -42.13 3.22 1.51
CA ASP A 25 -41.55 4.52 1.86
C ASP A 25 -41.83 4.86 3.32
N PHE A 26 -40.90 4.45 4.20
CA PHE A 26 -40.94 4.72 5.63
C PHE A 26 -41.15 6.19 5.98
N THR A 27 -40.73 7.09 5.08
CA THR A 27 -40.95 8.54 5.18
C THR A 27 -42.44 8.87 5.22
N HIS A 28 -43.24 8.21 4.38
CA HIS A 28 -44.69 8.39 4.31
C HIS A 28 -45.39 7.94 5.60
N ILE A 29 -44.90 6.88 6.25
CA ILE A 29 -45.44 6.43 7.55
C ILE A 29 -45.13 7.46 8.64
N LEU A 30 -43.92 8.03 8.66
CA LEU A 30 -43.55 9.06 9.63
C LEU A 30 -44.32 10.38 9.43
N ASP A 31 -44.53 10.78 8.19
CA ASP A 31 -45.28 12.00 7.87
C ASP A 31 -46.79 11.80 8.16
N ALA A 32 -47.31 10.58 8.02
CA ALA A 32 -48.65 10.22 8.48
C ALA A 32 -48.80 10.29 10.01
N VAL A 33 -47.75 9.92 10.76
CA VAL A 33 -47.72 10.08 12.24
C VAL A 33 -47.64 11.56 12.63
N GLU A 34 -46.89 12.39 11.91
CA GLU A 34 -46.83 13.84 12.14
C GLU A 34 -48.16 14.54 11.86
N SER A 35 -48.90 14.10 10.84
CA SER A 35 -50.20 14.67 10.46
C SER A 35 -51.38 14.15 11.29
N GLY A 36 -51.14 13.23 12.25
CA GLY A 36 -52.17 12.68 13.13
C GLY A 36 -53.12 11.70 12.43
N ALA A 37 -52.69 11.06 11.33
CA ALA A 37 -53.53 10.13 10.59
C ALA A 37 -53.87 8.87 11.42
N ASP A 38 -55.14 8.46 11.39
CA ASP A 38 -55.62 7.30 12.11
C ASP A 38 -54.89 6.02 11.69
N GLY A 39 -54.42 5.23 12.68
CA GLY A 39 -53.69 3.98 12.45
C GLY A 39 -52.23 4.14 12.03
N ALA A 40 -51.72 5.35 11.79
CA ALA A 40 -50.33 5.58 11.38
C ALA A 40 -49.33 5.13 12.46
N LEU A 41 -49.64 5.38 13.73
CA LEU A 41 -48.78 5.01 14.85
C LEU A 41 -48.71 3.49 15.04
N LEU A 42 -49.82 2.78 14.81
CA LEU A 42 -49.89 1.31 14.84
C LEU A 42 -49.08 0.70 13.68
N THR A 43 -49.17 1.31 12.50
CA THR A 43 -48.41 0.90 11.31
C THR A 43 -46.91 1.07 11.53
N LEU A 44 -46.50 2.19 12.14
CA LEU A 44 -45.13 2.45 12.55
C LEU A 44 -44.63 1.44 13.59
N GLN A 45 -45.48 1.08 14.55
CA GLN A 45 -45.15 0.08 15.58
C GLN A 45 -44.90 -1.32 14.95
N HIS A 46 -45.76 -1.76 14.03
CA HIS A 46 -45.54 -3.02 13.31
C HIS A 46 -44.24 -2.99 12.49
N TYR A 47 -43.94 -1.86 11.85
CA TYR A 47 -42.73 -1.68 11.07
C TYR A 47 -41.46 -1.81 11.93
N ILE A 48 -41.47 -1.25 13.14
CA ILE A 48 -40.34 -1.34 14.09
C ILE A 48 -40.21 -2.75 14.68
N LEU A 49 -41.32 -3.40 15.00
CA LEU A 49 -41.33 -4.79 15.52
C LEU A 49 -40.93 -5.83 14.47
N GLY A 50 -41.15 -5.54 13.18
CA GLY A 50 -40.74 -6.39 12.06
C GLY A 50 -39.23 -6.42 11.80
N GLY A 51 -38.43 -5.64 12.54
CA GLY A 51 -36.96 -5.67 12.45
C GLY A 51 -36.37 -4.91 11.26
N GLU A 52 -37.17 -4.20 10.46
CA GLU A 52 -36.67 -3.46 9.29
C GLU A 52 -35.78 -2.25 9.67
N LEU A 53 -35.95 -1.70 10.88
CA LEU A 53 -35.06 -0.65 11.42
C LEU A 53 -33.63 -1.12 11.67
N VAL A 54 -33.38 -2.44 11.76
CA VAL A 54 -32.06 -3.03 12.04
C VAL A 54 -31.07 -2.77 10.89
N GLN A 55 -31.56 -2.66 9.66
CA GLN A 55 -30.70 -2.51 8.48
C GLN A 55 -30.26 -1.06 8.21
N ASN A 56 -30.79 -0.07 8.95
CA ASN A 56 -30.46 1.34 8.71
C ASN A 56 -30.42 2.19 10.01
N PRO A 57 -29.25 2.27 10.69
CA PRO A 57 -29.08 3.05 11.92
C PRO A 57 -29.38 4.55 11.76
N GLY A 58 -29.17 5.10 10.55
CA GLY A 58 -29.45 6.51 10.25
C GLY A 58 -30.94 6.82 10.18
N GLN A 59 -31.72 5.88 9.64
CA GLN A 59 -33.18 5.96 9.57
C GLN A 59 -33.79 5.86 10.97
N ALA A 60 -33.32 4.90 11.77
CA ALA A 60 -33.76 4.72 13.15
C ALA A 60 -33.49 5.95 14.05
N ARG A 61 -32.37 6.64 13.82
CA ARG A 61 -32.10 7.93 14.49
C ARG A 61 -33.12 9.01 14.13
N LYS A 62 -33.43 9.17 12.84
CA LYS A 62 -34.44 10.13 12.36
C LYS A 62 -35.82 9.81 12.93
N THR A 63 -36.17 8.53 12.98
CA THR A 63 -37.39 8.03 13.63
C THR A 63 -37.45 8.45 15.09
N SER A 64 -36.40 8.20 15.87
CA SER A 64 -36.34 8.58 17.29
C SER A 64 -36.49 10.10 17.47
N GLU A 65 -35.77 10.91 16.68
CA GLU A 65 -35.84 12.37 16.77
C GLU A 65 -37.22 12.92 16.38
N LYS A 66 -37.85 12.39 15.32
CA LYS A 66 -39.19 12.81 14.87
C LYS A 66 -40.27 12.41 15.87
N ILE A 67 -40.31 11.15 16.32
CA ILE A 67 -41.29 10.66 17.29
C ILE A 67 -41.21 11.45 18.60
N ALA A 68 -39.99 11.75 19.08
CA ALA A 68 -39.82 12.55 20.29
C ALA A 68 -40.38 13.97 20.12
N ARG A 69 -40.14 14.62 18.97
CA ARG A 69 -40.70 15.96 18.67
C ARG A 69 -42.22 15.92 18.57
N THR A 70 -42.77 14.93 17.87
CA THR A 70 -44.22 14.78 17.73
C THR A 70 -44.87 14.54 19.09
N PHE A 71 -44.32 13.64 19.92
CA PHE A 71 -44.80 13.42 21.29
C PHE A 71 -44.97 14.71 22.09
N PHE A 72 -43.97 15.60 22.09
CA PHE A 72 -44.05 16.87 22.82
C PHE A 72 -45.04 17.88 22.22
N ALA A 73 -45.45 17.69 20.96
CA ALA A 73 -46.37 18.58 20.26
C ALA A 73 -47.81 18.07 20.24
N GLN A 74 -48.08 16.82 20.65
CA GLN A 74 -49.41 16.23 20.60
C GLN A 74 -50.29 16.69 21.78
N PRO A 75 -51.52 17.20 21.54
CA PRO A 75 -52.44 17.60 22.59
C PRO A 75 -53.21 16.42 23.21
N ASP A 76 -53.25 15.25 22.55
CA ASP A 76 -53.98 14.08 23.02
C ASP A 76 -53.12 13.19 23.94
N SER A 77 -53.40 13.26 25.24
CA SER A 77 -52.75 12.46 26.28
C SER A 77 -52.93 10.95 26.12
N LYS A 78 -53.97 10.49 25.40
CA LYS A 78 -54.25 9.04 25.23
C LYS A 78 -53.23 8.34 24.33
N LEU A 79 -52.54 9.07 23.45
CA LEU A 79 -51.54 8.52 22.54
C LEU A 79 -50.13 8.50 23.15
N ALA A 80 -49.92 9.17 24.28
CA ALA A 80 -48.63 9.35 24.93
C ALA A 80 -47.90 8.02 25.19
N GLY A 81 -48.63 7.00 25.68
CA GLY A 81 -48.06 5.67 25.96
C GLY A 81 -47.56 4.96 24.70
N THR A 82 -48.30 5.07 23.60
CA THR A 82 -47.91 4.48 22.31
C THR A 82 -46.66 5.16 21.75
N PHE A 83 -46.59 6.49 21.80
CA PHE A 83 -45.38 7.24 21.41
C PHE A 83 -44.16 6.85 22.27
N ALA A 84 -44.32 6.73 23.59
CA ALA A 84 -43.24 6.32 24.49
C ALA A 84 -42.74 4.89 24.21
N SER A 85 -43.66 3.96 23.92
CA SER A 85 -43.34 2.58 23.55
C SER A 85 -42.56 2.50 22.23
N VAL A 86 -43.00 3.24 21.22
CA VAL A 86 -42.36 3.28 19.90
C VAL A 86 -40.96 3.93 19.99
N LEU A 87 -40.83 5.03 20.74
CA LEU A 87 -39.55 5.70 20.97
C LEU A 87 -38.56 4.79 21.72
N SER A 88 -39.03 4.12 22.77
CA SER A 88 -38.18 3.21 23.57
C SER A 88 -37.68 2.04 22.73
N SER A 89 -38.57 1.45 21.92
CA SER A 89 -38.21 0.38 20.99
C SER A 89 -37.18 0.86 19.95
N SER A 90 -37.38 2.02 19.33
CA SER A 90 -36.44 2.59 18.35
C SER A 90 -35.04 2.86 18.94
N LEU A 91 -34.98 3.38 20.17
CA LEU A 91 -33.72 3.65 20.86
C LEU A 91 -33.00 2.36 21.31
N ALA A 92 -33.75 1.31 21.69
CA ALA A 92 -33.16 0.01 22.00
C ALA A 92 -32.54 -0.63 20.75
N TRP A 93 -33.23 -0.60 19.60
CA TRP A 93 -32.73 -1.16 18.34
C TRP A 93 -31.50 -0.42 17.80
N THR A 94 -31.34 0.87 18.08
CA THR A 94 -30.14 1.64 17.70
C THR A 94 -28.96 1.46 18.65
N GLY A 95 -29.10 0.63 19.69
CA GLY A 95 -28.09 0.47 20.75
C GLY A 95 -27.89 1.72 21.61
N ARG A 96 -28.75 2.74 21.46
CA ARG A 96 -28.70 4.00 22.23
C ARG A 96 -29.42 3.93 23.57
N MET A 97 -30.33 2.98 23.71
CA MET A 97 -30.89 2.57 25.00
C MET A 97 -30.22 1.28 25.43
N SER A 98 -29.57 1.30 26.59
CA SER A 98 -29.02 0.09 27.18
C SER A 98 -30.16 -0.87 27.58
N GLU A 99 -29.88 -2.17 27.62
CA GLU A 99 -30.84 -3.16 28.15
C GLU A 99 -31.32 -2.77 29.56
N GLN A 100 -30.42 -2.20 30.38
CA GLN A 100 -30.77 -1.70 31.71
C GLN A 100 -31.79 -0.56 31.66
N THR A 101 -31.58 0.44 30.81
CA THR A 101 -32.51 1.58 30.65
C THR A 101 -33.87 1.11 30.12
N ALA A 102 -33.90 0.16 29.18
CA ALA A 102 -35.13 -0.42 28.69
C ALA A 102 -35.91 -1.17 29.78
N LEU A 103 -35.20 -1.91 30.64
CA LEU A 103 -35.78 -2.56 31.80
C LEU A 103 -36.30 -1.56 32.83
N GLU A 104 -35.62 -0.44 33.07
CA GLU A 104 -36.08 0.63 33.98
C GLU A 104 -37.37 1.31 33.50
N VAL A 105 -37.49 1.55 32.19
CA VAL A 105 -38.74 2.04 31.58
C VAL A 105 -39.86 1.02 31.76
N PHE A 106 -39.59 -0.25 31.47
CA PHE A 106 -40.58 -1.32 31.60
C PHE A 106 -41.04 -1.53 33.06
N VAL A 107 -40.11 -1.50 34.01
CA VAL A 107 -40.43 -1.53 35.46
C VAL A 107 -41.31 -0.34 35.84
N SER A 108 -41.08 0.84 35.28
CA SER A 108 -41.90 2.02 35.56
C SER A 108 -43.33 1.90 35.07
N LEU A 109 -43.54 1.28 33.89
CA LEU A 109 -44.88 1.01 33.37
C LEU A 109 -45.62 -0.02 34.23
N LEU A 110 -44.96 -1.13 34.57
CA LEU A 110 -45.55 -2.15 35.45
C LEU A 110 -45.87 -1.61 36.83
N PHE A 111 -45.04 -0.70 37.35
CA PHE A 111 -45.30 -0.03 38.62
C PHE A 111 -46.49 0.92 38.51
N GLY A 112 -46.65 1.63 37.39
CA GLY A 112 -47.85 2.42 37.11
C GLY A 112 -49.12 1.58 37.11
N MET A 113 -49.09 0.40 36.48
CA MET A 113 -50.20 -0.57 36.54
C MET A 113 -50.47 -1.02 37.98
N LEU A 114 -49.41 -1.35 38.73
CA LEU A 114 -49.50 -1.80 40.12
C LEU A 114 -50.21 -0.79 41.03
N ILE A 115 -50.03 0.51 40.79
CA ILE A 115 -50.66 1.58 41.58
C ILE A 115 -51.96 2.12 40.98
N SER A 116 -52.52 1.44 39.98
CA SER A 116 -53.76 1.87 39.33
C SER A 116 -54.93 1.92 40.31
N ASP A 117 -55.82 2.88 40.10
CA ASP A 117 -57.12 2.98 40.78
C ASP A 117 -58.03 1.79 40.43
N ASP A 118 -57.77 1.11 39.31
CA ASP A 118 -58.45 -0.12 38.91
C ASP A 118 -57.80 -1.36 39.57
N ALA A 119 -58.57 -2.08 40.37
CA ALA A 119 -58.07 -3.24 41.12
C ALA A 119 -57.59 -4.39 40.21
N VAL A 120 -58.22 -4.59 39.05
CA VAL A 120 -57.86 -5.64 38.10
C VAL A 120 -56.53 -5.30 37.42
N GLU A 121 -56.34 -4.03 37.05
CA GLU A 121 -55.07 -3.53 36.49
C GLU A 121 -53.93 -3.59 37.51
N SER A 122 -54.20 -3.23 38.77
CA SER A 122 -53.26 -3.34 39.88
C SER A 122 -52.81 -4.79 40.11
N GLU A 123 -53.75 -5.73 40.15
CA GLU A 123 -53.46 -7.16 40.29
C GLU A 123 -52.67 -7.70 39.08
N LEU A 124 -53.04 -7.28 37.87
CA LEU A 124 -52.30 -7.63 36.65
C LEU A 124 -50.86 -7.13 36.70
N GLY A 125 -50.65 -5.87 37.12
CA GLY A 125 -49.33 -5.28 37.33
C GLY A 125 -48.48 -6.09 38.32
N MET A 126 -49.04 -6.44 39.47
CA MET A 126 -48.39 -7.31 40.47
C MET A 126 -47.97 -8.65 39.87
N ASN A 127 -48.88 -9.32 39.15
CA ASN A 127 -48.63 -10.63 38.55
C ASN A 127 -47.54 -10.59 37.48
N LEU A 128 -47.54 -9.57 36.61
CA LEU A 128 -46.52 -9.38 35.59
C LEU A 128 -45.13 -9.12 36.20
N ILE A 129 -45.06 -8.35 37.29
CA ILE A 129 -43.80 -8.16 38.03
C ILE A 129 -43.30 -9.48 38.61
N ARG A 130 -44.20 -10.26 39.23
CA ARG A 130 -43.88 -11.58 39.80
C ARG A 130 -43.33 -12.53 38.73
N GLU A 131 -43.94 -12.55 37.55
CA GLU A 131 -43.45 -13.33 36.42
C GLU A 131 -42.06 -12.86 35.95
N GLY A 132 -41.89 -11.55 35.76
CA GLY A 132 -40.64 -10.94 35.29
C GLY A 132 -39.48 -11.26 36.22
N VAL A 133 -39.67 -11.12 37.54
CA VAL A 133 -38.66 -11.45 38.54
C VAL A 133 -38.25 -12.92 38.44
N LYS A 134 -39.22 -13.84 38.26
CA LYS A 134 -38.94 -15.28 38.12
C LYS A 134 -38.16 -15.59 36.84
N LYS A 135 -38.54 -15.00 35.71
CA LYS A 135 -38.07 -15.38 34.37
C LYS A 135 -36.76 -14.69 33.95
N LYS A 136 -36.46 -13.46 34.42
CA LYS A 136 -35.31 -12.67 33.92
C LYS A 136 -34.43 -12.13 35.06
N LYS A 137 -33.14 -12.52 35.07
CA LYS A 137 -32.17 -12.14 36.12
C LYS A 137 -31.86 -10.64 36.11
N GLU A 138 -31.78 -10.07 34.93
CA GLU A 138 -31.49 -8.65 34.70
C GLU A 138 -32.67 -7.79 35.18
N PHE A 139 -33.90 -8.21 34.90
CA PHE A 139 -35.12 -7.56 35.42
C PHE A 139 -35.17 -7.59 36.95
N ARG A 140 -34.85 -8.73 37.56
CA ARG A 140 -34.72 -8.87 39.02
C ARG A 140 -33.68 -7.91 39.60
N ARG A 141 -32.54 -7.70 38.92
CA ARG A 141 -31.51 -6.75 39.38
C ARG A 141 -32.03 -5.31 39.36
N VAL A 142 -32.79 -4.92 38.34
CA VAL A 142 -33.38 -3.57 38.25
C VAL A 142 -34.47 -3.37 39.31
N ILE A 143 -35.38 -4.33 39.48
CA ILE A 143 -36.45 -4.24 40.48
C ILE A 143 -35.93 -4.19 41.92
N CYS A 144 -34.85 -4.90 42.24
CA CYS A 144 -34.28 -4.93 43.58
C CYS A 144 -33.15 -3.89 43.80
N GLY A 145 -32.77 -3.15 42.75
CA GLY A 145 -31.76 -2.11 42.79
C GLY A 145 -32.30 -0.75 43.25
N ARG A 146 -31.40 0.24 43.29
CA ARG A 146 -31.71 1.62 43.67
C ARG A 146 -32.75 2.25 42.74
N GLY A 147 -33.79 2.89 43.30
CA GLY A 147 -34.91 3.46 42.54
C GLY A 147 -35.87 2.41 41.96
N GLY A 148 -35.69 1.15 42.35
CA GLY A 148 -36.54 0.01 42.01
C GLY A 148 -37.78 -0.06 42.89
N LEU A 149 -38.20 -1.28 43.23
CA LEU A 149 -39.46 -1.50 43.94
C LEU A 149 -39.42 -0.93 45.37
N LEU A 150 -38.37 -1.15 46.16
CA LEU A 150 -38.32 -0.69 47.56
C LEU A 150 -38.54 0.81 47.70
N GLY A 151 -37.76 1.62 46.98
CA GLY A 151 -37.83 3.07 47.07
C GLY A 151 -39.18 3.61 46.59
N ARG A 152 -39.75 3.01 45.54
CA ARG A 152 -41.08 3.40 45.05
C ARG A 152 -42.21 2.94 45.96
N SER A 153 -42.08 1.78 46.58
CA SER A 153 -43.04 1.27 47.58
C SER A 153 -43.03 2.11 48.86
N ALA A 154 -41.88 2.63 49.28
CA ALA A 154 -41.81 3.53 50.43
C ALA A 154 -42.71 4.76 50.25
N LEU A 155 -42.74 5.35 49.05
CA LEU A 155 -43.60 6.51 48.75
C LEU A 155 -45.09 6.18 48.84
N ILE A 156 -45.51 4.99 48.41
CA ILE A 156 -46.91 4.55 48.43
C ILE A 156 -47.37 4.24 49.85
N LEU A 157 -46.50 3.59 50.61
CA LEU A 157 -46.80 3.12 51.95
C LEU A 157 -46.56 4.19 53.00
N THR A 158 -46.09 5.39 52.66
CA THR A 158 -45.97 6.45 53.67
C THR A 158 -47.36 7.02 53.97
N PRO A 159 -47.80 7.04 55.24
CA PRO A 159 -49.08 7.65 55.59
C PRO A 159 -49.12 9.14 55.27
N SER A 160 -50.26 9.62 54.76
CA SER A 160 -50.39 11.01 54.30
C SER A 160 -50.61 11.97 55.47
N THR A 161 -49.54 12.56 56.00
CA THR A 161 -49.64 13.59 57.05
C THR A 161 -50.04 14.95 56.44
N SER A 162 -51.35 15.22 56.37
CA SER A 162 -52.00 16.54 56.19
C SER A 162 -51.70 17.39 54.93
N SER A 163 -52.76 17.60 54.14
CA SER A 163 -53.10 18.80 53.35
C SER A 163 -52.00 19.46 52.49
N SER A 164 -51.71 18.88 51.33
CA SER A 164 -51.59 19.65 50.07
C SER A 164 -51.37 18.69 48.88
N LEU A 165 -52.42 18.54 48.05
CA LEU A 165 -52.41 18.00 46.68
C LEU A 165 -51.45 16.82 46.42
N ASN A 166 -51.82 15.59 46.81
CA ASN A 166 -51.32 14.35 46.19
C ASN A 166 -52.35 13.22 46.38
N MET A 167 -52.50 12.37 45.37
CA MET A 167 -53.51 11.31 45.31
C MET A 167 -53.39 10.31 46.47
N ILE A 168 -54.51 10.02 47.13
CA ILE A 168 -54.61 8.90 48.07
C ILE A 168 -54.43 7.62 47.23
N THR A 169 -53.40 6.83 47.51
CA THR A 169 -53.22 5.54 46.82
C THR A 169 -54.30 4.57 47.33
N PRO A 170 -55.03 3.86 46.46
CA PRO A 170 -56.06 2.93 46.88
C PRO A 170 -55.53 1.79 47.76
N LEU A 171 -56.36 1.32 48.70
CA LEU A 171 -56.02 0.24 49.63
C LEU A 171 -55.61 -1.06 48.91
N HIS A 172 -56.30 -1.43 47.82
CA HIS A 172 -55.96 -2.61 47.03
C HIS A 172 -54.56 -2.54 46.42
N ALA A 173 -54.12 -1.36 46.01
CA ALA A 173 -52.78 -1.16 45.46
C ALA A 173 -51.71 -1.25 46.55
N GLN A 174 -51.96 -0.69 47.74
CA GLN A 174 -51.07 -0.82 48.90
C GLN A 174 -50.90 -2.30 49.32
N LEU A 175 -52.00 -3.06 49.35
CA LEU A 175 -52.00 -4.50 49.61
C LEU A 175 -51.16 -5.26 48.59
N ASN A 176 -51.39 -5.04 47.29
CA ASN A 176 -50.63 -5.68 46.22
C ASN A 176 -49.12 -5.35 46.29
N VAL A 177 -48.78 -4.12 46.63
CA VAL A 177 -47.38 -3.70 46.83
C VAL A 177 -46.73 -4.48 47.97
N ILE A 178 -47.38 -4.56 49.13
CA ILE A 178 -46.79 -5.27 50.29
C ILE A 178 -46.70 -6.77 50.04
N GLU A 179 -47.71 -7.38 49.43
CA GLU A 179 -47.66 -8.80 49.08
C GLU A 179 -46.49 -9.10 48.14
N LEU A 180 -46.26 -8.24 47.16
CA LEU A 180 -45.12 -8.36 46.26
C LEU A 180 -43.78 -8.21 46.99
N LEU A 181 -43.67 -7.27 47.94
CA LEU A 181 -42.48 -7.11 48.77
C LEU A 181 -42.20 -8.35 49.65
N ILE A 182 -43.25 -8.93 50.24
CA ILE A 182 -43.16 -10.17 51.02
C ILE A 182 -42.67 -11.33 50.14
N ASP A 183 -43.23 -11.49 48.94
CA ASP A 183 -42.82 -12.52 47.98
C ASP A 183 -41.33 -12.39 47.63
N LEU A 184 -40.86 -11.17 47.41
CA LEU A 184 -39.47 -10.90 47.08
C LEU A 184 -38.54 -11.12 48.28
N ALA A 185 -38.96 -10.71 49.47
CA ALA A 185 -38.21 -10.94 50.71
C ALA A 185 -38.07 -12.45 51.02
N LYS A 186 -39.11 -13.25 50.77
CA LYS A 186 -39.04 -14.72 50.88
C LYS A 186 -38.13 -15.35 49.81
N GLY A 187 -37.95 -14.69 48.67
CA GLY A 187 -37.15 -15.17 47.56
C GLY A 187 -35.63 -15.21 47.80
N LYS A 188 -34.90 -15.70 46.78
CA LYS A 188 -33.42 -15.73 46.73
C LYS A 188 -32.77 -14.39 46.40
N VAL A 189 -33.52 -13.28 46.45
CA VAL A 189 -32.96 -11.93 46.26
C VAL A 189 -32.16 -11.61 47.52
N SER A 190 -30.85 -11.41 47.39
CA SER A 190 -29.94 -11.19 48.52
C SER A 190 -29.32 -9.79 48.56
N ILE A 191 -29.63 -8.93 47.57
CA ILE A 191 -29.05 -7.60 47.45
C ILE A 191 -30.21 -6.62 47.25
N TRP A 192 -30.45 -5.83 48.29
CA TRP A 192 -31.37 -4.70 48.31
C TRP A 192 -30.55 -3.44 48.48
N ASP A 193 -30.97 -2.33 47.86
CA ASP A 193 -30.31 -1.05 48.07
C ASP A 193 -30.50 -0.57 49.51
N THR A 194 -29.42 -0.16 50.17
CA THR A 194 -29.45 0.22 51.59
C THR A 194 -30.25 1.49 51.84
N SER A 195 -30.20 2.47 50.93
CA SER A 195 -30.93 3.74 51.09
C SER A 195 -32.43 3.51 50.94
N ASP A 196 -32.83 2.76 49.90
CA ASP A 196 -34.24 2.48 49.66
C ASP A 196 -34.83 1.55 50.75
N SER A 197 -34.00 0.66 51.29
CA SER A 197 -34.40 -0.18 52.44
C SER A 197 -34.63 0.65 53.70
N GLU A 198 -33.79 1.63 53.99
CA GLU A 198 -33.99 2.56 55.11
C GLU A 198 -35.30 3.36 54.93
N SER A 199 -35.54 3.91 53.74
CA SER A 199 -36.77 4.65 53.45
C SER A 199 -38.04 3.78 53.57
N LEU A 200 -38.00 2.53 53.12
CA LEU A 200 -39.12 1.61 53.27
C LEU A 200 -39.36 1.25 54.75
N LEU A 201 -38.30 1.00 55.52
CA LEU A 201 -38.43 0.71 56.95
C LEU A 201 -39.06 1.88 57.71
N ASP A 202 -38.69 3.11 57.39
CA ASP A 202 -39.31 4.30 57.99
C ASP A 202 -40.79 4.42 57.59
N ALA A 203 -41.14 4.22 56.32
CA ALA A 203 -42.52 4.23 55.86
C ALA A 203 -43.40 3.16 56.55
N LEU A 204 -42.91 1.91 56.61
CA LEU A 204 -43.63 0.80 57.27
C LEU A 204 -43.83 1.05 58.77
N GLN A 205 -42.87 1.71 59.42
CA GLN A 205 -42.93 1.98 60.86
C GLN A 205 -43.90 3.12 61.19
N LEU A 206 -44.02 4.13 60.31
CA LEU A 206 -45.04 5.18 60.44
C LEU A 206 -46.46 4.62 60.44
N ASN A 207 -46.77 3.62 59.60
CA ASN A 207 -48.08 2.96 59.59
C ASN A 207 -48.42 2.28 60.92
N ILE A 208 -47.42 1.73 61.63
CA ILE A 208 -47.62 1.07 62.93
C ILE A 208 -47.79 2.10 64.07
N GLU A 209 -47.18 3.28 63.92
CA GLU A 209 -47.27 4.35 64.92
C GLU A 209 -48.61 5.10 64.86
N GLU A 210 -49.21 5.28 63.68
CA GLU A 210 -50.54 5.90 63.50
C GLU A 210 -51.72 5.04 64.01
N GLU A 211 -51.57 3.70 64.09
CA GLU A 211 -52.58 2.79 64.68
C GLU A 211 -52.86 3.09 66.17
N LYS A 212 -51.99 3.83 66.87
CA LYS A 212 -52.15 4.09 68.31
C LYS A 212 -53.15 5.19 68.65
N ASP A 213 -53.58 6.01 67.69
CA ASP A 213 -54.37 7.23 67.97
C ASP A 213 -55.75 7.31 67.29
N ASN A 214 -56.22 6.29 66.56
CA ASN A 214 -57.54 6.32 65.91
C ASN A 214 -58.51 5.28 66.52
N ASP A 215 -59.63 5.79 67.03
CA ASP A 215 -60.80 5.01 67.45
C ASP A 215 -61.45 4.29 66.26
N LYS A 216 -61.91 3.07 66.53
CA LYS A 216 -62.42 2.07 65.59
C LYS A 216 -63.74 2.49 64.94
N ASP A 217 -63.83 2.37 63.61
CA ASP A 217 -65.09 2.24 62.87
C ASP A 217 -65.03 0.99 61.95
N ASP A 218 -66.11 0.22 61.96
CA ASP A 218 -66.26 -1.15 61.43
C ASP A 218 -66.32 -1.25 59.89
N ASP A 219 -65.18 -1.13 59.19
CA ASP A 219 -64.97 -1.74 57.86
C ASP A 219 -63.74 -2.69 57.91
N GLU A 220 -63.81 -3.65 58.83
CA GLU A 220 -62.82 -4.69 59.13
C GLU A 220 -62.70 -5.75 57.99
N ASN A 221 -61.63 -5.70 57.18
CA ASN A 221 -60.90 -6.90 56.73
C ASN A 221 -59.57 -6.55 56.02
N ASP A 222 -59.60 -5.59 55.09
CA ASP A 222 -58.48 -5.34 54.19
C ASP A 222 -57.42 -4.39 54.79
N GLU A 223 -57.81 -3.49 55.70
CA GLU A 223 -56.89 -2.60 56.43
C GLU A 223 -56.13 -3.36 57.54
N ASP A 224 -56.83 -4.22 58.29
CA ASP A 224 -56.20 -5.17 59.22
C ASP A 224 -55.22 -6.11 58.49
N ARG A 225 -55.63 -6.61 57.32
CA ARG A 225 -54.77 -7.43 56.44
C ARG A 225 -53.54 -6.66 55.96
N LEU A 226 -53.67 -5.36 55.67
CA LEU A 226 -52.54 -4.51 55.31
C LEU A 226 -51.55 -4.41 56.48
N ASN A 227 -52.04 -4.12 57.68
CA ASN A 227 -51.22 -3.96 58.88
C ASN A 227 -50.53 -5.26 59.30
N ASP A 228 -51.22 -6.40 59.19
CA ASP A 228 -50.62 -7.73 59.42
C ASP A 228 -49.53 -8.05 58.39
N ASN A 229 -49.77 -7.71 57.12
CA ASN A 229 -48.78 -7.87 56.07
C ASN A 229 -47.56 -6.95 56.29
N ILE A 230 -47.74 -5.72 56.76
CA ILE A 230 -46.65 -4.81 57.17
C ILE A 230 -45.82 -5.43 58.29
N LYS A 231 -46.46 -5.92 59.36
CA LYS A 231 -45.79 -6.58 60.50
C LYS A 231 -45.00 -7.82 60.03
N SER A 232 -45.58 -8.62 59.14
CA SER A 232 -44.93 -9.79 58.53
C SER A 232 -43.71 -9.43 57.68
N LEU A 233 -43.82 -8.37 56.87
CA LEU A 233 -42.72 -7.87 56.06
C LEU A 233 -41.57 -7.36 56.92
N LEU A 234 -41.85 -6.61 57.99
CA LEU A 234 -40.83 -6.11 58.92
C LEU A 234 -40.02 -7.25 59.55
N LEU A 235 -40.68 -8.33 60.01
CA LEU A 235 -40.01 -9.52 60.54
C LEU A 235 -39.13 -10.21 59.48
N LEU A 236 -39.61 -10.29 58.24
CA LEU A 236 -38.84 -10.88 57.14
C LEU A 236 -37.62 -10.02 56.78
N LEU A 237 -37.74 -8.70 56.73
CA LEU A 237 -36.63 -7.79 56.47
C LEU A 237 -35.58 -7.85 57.59
N ASP A 238 -36.02 -7.94 58.85
CA ASP A 238 -35.13 -8.11 60.00
C ASP A 238 -34.35 -9.44 59.91
N SER A 239 -35.02 -10.54 59.54
CA SER A 239 -34.37 -11.84 59.32
C SER A 239 -33.33 -11.84 58.19
N LYS A 240 -33.43 -10.88 57.26
CA LYS A 240 -32.49 -10.65 56.16
C LYS A 240 -31.35 -9.68 56.54
N GLY A 241 -31.31 -9.21 57.78
CA GLY A 241 -30.27 -8.32 58.29
C GLY A 241 -30.48 -6.84 57.96
N LEU A 242 -31.67 -6.46 57.46
CA LEU A 242 -32.03 -5.06 57.22
C LEU A 242 -32.61 -4.49 58.52
N LYS A 243 -31.74 -3.89 59.35
CA LYS A 243 -32.09 -3.28 60.65
C LYS A 243 -31.87 -1.76 60.63
N LYS A 244 -32.68 -1.03 61.41
CA LYS A 244 -32.48 0.40 61.67
C LYS A 244 -31.13 0.61 62.38
N LYS A 245 -30.35 1.62 61.96
CA LYS A 245 -28.98 1.93 62.43
C LYS A 245 -28.79 2.01 63.96
N ASN A 246 -29.85 2.10 64.75
CA ASN A 246 -29.79 2.29 66.21
C ASN A 246 -29.57 1.00 67.04
N GLN A 247 -29.37 -0.17 66.43
CA GLN A 247 -29.19 -1.46 67.16
C GLN A 247 -27.88 -2.23 66.85
N ILE A 248 -26.80 -1.56 66.42
CA ILE A 248 -25.50 -2.21 66.17
C ILE A 248 -24.57 -1.96 67.37
N SER A 249 -24.01 -3.02 67.98
CA SER A 249 -23.08 -2.92 69.12
C SER A 249 -21.77 -2.23 68.72
N ASN A 250 -21.15 -1.46 69.64
CA ASN A 250 -19.88 -0.74 69.38
C ASN A 250 -18.72 -1.65 68.94
N ASN A 251 -18.71 -2.93 69.37
CA ASN A 251 -17.69 -3.89 68.93
C ASN A 251 -17.93 -4.36 67.48
N GLU A 252 -19.19 -4.62 67.12
CA GLU A 252 -19.57 -4.99 65.75
C GLU A 252 -19.37 -3.81 64.80
N ARG A 253 -19.62 -2.59 65.28
CA ARG A 253 -19.36 -1.35 64.54
C ARG A 253 -17.87 -1.19 64.23
N LYS A 254 -16.99 -1.49 65.19
CA LYS A 254 -15.54 -1.40 65.01
C LYS A 254 -14.98 -2.49 64.09
N GLU A 255 -15.42 -3.74 64.22
CA GLU A 255 -15.07 -4.81 63.28
C GLU A 255 -15.58 -4.52 61.86
N PHE A 256 -16.78 -3.96 61.75
CA PHE A 256 -17.35 -3.55 60.47
C PHE A 256 -16.58 -2.36 59.87
N GLU A 257 -16.18 -1.38 60.67
CA GLU A 257 -15.33 -0.25 60.24
C GLU A 257 -13.93 -0.69 59.79
N ASP A 258 -13.30 -1.64 60.50
CA ASP A 258 -11.99 -2.18 60.10
C ASP A 258 -12.10 -3.03 58.82
N ARG A 259 -13.17 -3.82 58.68
CA ARG A 259 -13.45 -4.56 57.44
C ARG A 259 -13.78 -3.63 56.27
N ILE A 260 -14.52 -2.55 56.51
CA ILE A 260 -14.76 -1.50 55.52
C ILE A 260 -13.43 -0.87 55.12
N ARG A 261 -12.58 -0.49 56.06
CA ARG A 261 -11.29 0.16 55.76
C ARG A 261 -10.38 -0.74 54.93
N ILE A 262 -10.30 -2.04 55.25
CA ILE A 262 -9.52 -3.01 54.46
C ILE A 262 -10.14 -3.23 53.07
N ALA A 263 -11.47 -3.29 52.99
CA ALA A 263 -12.17 -3.43 51.72
C ALA A 263 -12.02 -2.19 50.84
N GLU A 264 -12.12 -0.99 51.41
CA GLU A 264 -11.91 0.30 50.73
C GLU A 264 -10.47 0.41 50.21
N GLU A 265 -9.48 0.04 51.01
CA GLU A 265 -8.08 0.07 50.58
C GLU A 265 -7.82 -0.93 49.45
N ARG A 266 -8.35 -2.16 49.55
CA ARG A 266 -8.30 -3.12 48.45
C ARG A 266 -9.01 -2.61 47.20
N THR A 267 -10.16 -1.96 47.36
CA THR A 267 -10.92 -1.40 46.24
C THR A 267 -10.14 -0.27 45.57
N ARG A 268 -9.49 0.61 46.35
CA ARG A 268 -8.60 1.66 45.82
C ARG A 268 -7.43 1.08 45.03
N ILE A 269 -6.75 0.06 45.55
CA ILE A 269 -5.63 -0.59 44.85
C ILE A 269 -6.11 -1.20 43.52
N VAL A 270 -7.25 -1.90 43.55
CA VAL A 270 -7.84 -2.51 42.34
C VAL A 270 -8.28 -1.42 41.35
N GLU A 271 -8.87 -0.31 41.80
CA GLU A 271 -9.24 0.83 40.94
C GLU A 271 -8.02 1.52 40.33
N GLU A 272 -6.94 1.68 41.10
CA GLU A 272 -5.67 2.25 40.65
C GLU A 272 -5.01 1.35 39.59
N GLU A 273 -4.96 0.03 39.82
CA GLU A 273 -4.47 -0.96 38.86
C GLU A 273 -5.34 -0.99 37.60
N LYS A 274 -6.67 -0.94 37.76
CA LYS A 274 -7.62 -0.87 36.64
C LYS A 274 -7.41 0.41 35.82
N ARG A 275 -7.23 1.58 36.47
CA ARG A 275 -6.92 2.84 35.77
C ARG A 275 -5.62 2.73 34.97
N LYS A 276 -4.57 2.14 35.54
CA LYS A 276 -3.29 1.94 34.84
C LYS A 276 -3.43 0.97 33.66
N ALA A 277 -4.20 -0.09 33.81
CA ALA A 277 -4.51 -1.02 32.73
C ALA A 277 -5.31 -0.35 31.61
N GLU A 278 -6.36 0.42 31.94
CA GLU A 278 -7.17 1.19 30.98
C GLU A 278 -6.37 2.30 30.28
N GLU A 279 -5.39 2.90 30.95
CA GLU A 279 -4.48 3.87 30.32
C GLU A 279 -3.47 3.17 29.39
N GLY A 280 -2.97 1.99 29.78
CA GLY A 280 -2.12 1.14 28.95
C GLY A 280 -2.83 0.66 27.68
N GLU A 281 -4.07 0.20 27.81
CA GLU A 281 -4.92 -0.18 26.65
C GLU A 281 -5.16 1.02 25.72
N ARG A 282 -5.46 2.21 26.27
CA ARG A 282 -5.64 3.42 25.46
C ARG A 282 -4.39 3.80 24.67
N LYS A 283 -3.20 3.69 25.28
CA LYS A 283 -1.93 3.96 24.59
C LYS A 283 -1.65 2.92 23.51
N ALA A 284 -1.88 1.64 23.78
CA ALA A 284 -1.70 0.57 22.81
C ALA A 284 -2.68 0.69 21.63
N GLU A 285 -3.94 1.08 21.87
CA GLU A 285 -4.93 1.30 20.81
C GLU A 285 -4.54 2.51 19.93
N GLU A 286 -4.02 3.58 20.52
CA GLU A 286 -3.54 4.74 19.78
C GLU A 286 -2.29 4.42 18.94
N GLU A 287 -1.32 3.70 19.51
CA GLU A 287 -0.14 3.21 18.77
C GLU A 287 -0.55 2.31 17.59
N LYS A 288 -1.55 1.45 17.80
CA LYS A 288 -2.11 0.60 16.74
C LYS A 288 -2.80 1.42 15.65
N ARG A 289 -3.53 2.49 15.98
CA ARG A 289 -4.10 3.42 14.99
C ARG A 289 -3.03 4.13 14.19
N VAL A 290 -1.99 4.64 14.85
CA VAL A 290 -0.85 5.28 14.18
C VAL A 290 -0.13 4.31 13.23
N ALA A 291 0.11 3.07 13.69
CA ALA A 291 0.72 2.04 12.86
C ALA A 291 -0.15 1.69 11.64
N GLN A 292 -1.47 1.56 11.81
CA GLN A 292 -2.39 1.35 10.68
C GLN A 292 -2.38 2.52 9.69
N GLN A 293 -2.36 3.76 10.18
CA GLN A 293 -2.25 4.95 9.34
C GLN A 293 -0.95 4.95 8.52
N LEU A 294 0.17 4.54 9.14
CA LEU A 294 1.48 4.45 8.49
C LEU A 294 1.51 3.38 7.41
N VAL A 295 0.90 2.21 7.65
CA VAL A 295 0.76 1.14 6.65
C VAL A 295 -0.01 1.64 5.43
N ILE A 296 -1.14 2.33 5.64
CA ILE A 296 -1.92 2.92 4.54
C ILE A 296 -1.07 3.91 3.74
N LEU A 297 -0.30 4.77 4.41
CA LEU A 297 0.59 5.76 3.78
C LEU A 297 1.72 5.10 2.96
N LEU A 298 2.28 4.00 3.47
CA LEU A 298 3.31 3.24 2.77
C LEU A 298 2.74 2.52 1.55
N GLU A 299 1.53 1.95 1.65
CA GLU A 299 0.86 1.30 0.53
C GLU A 299 0.48 2.30 -0.57
N THR A 300 -0.02 3.49 -0.21
CA THR A 300 -0.28 4.55 -1.21
C THR A 300 1.02 5.04 -1.84
N GLY A 301 2.06 5.30 -1.04
CA GLY A 301 3.38 5.70 -1.56
C GLY A 301 3.98 4.66 -2.51
N LYS A 302 3.83 3.36 -2.20
CA LYS A 302 4.25 2.26 -3.06
C LYS A 302 3.49 2.24 -4.39
N LYS A 303 2.15 2.36 -4.36
CA LYS A 303 1.32 2.41 -5.58
C LYS A 303 1.69 3.60 -6.47
N GLU A 304 1.93 4.77 -5.89
CA GLU A 304 2.38 5.96 -6.63
C GLU A 304 3.79 5.79 -7.23
N ALA A 305 4.69 5.09 -6.54
CA ALA A 305 6.02 4.78 -7.06
C ALA A 305 5.95 3.78 -8.23
N GLU A 306 5.14 2.73 -8.10
CA GLU A 306 4.90 1.74 -9.17
C GLU A 306 4.28 2.39 -10.41
N GLU A 307 3.30 3.27 -10.24
CA GLU A 307 2.67 4.00 -11.35
C GLU A 307 3.66 4.95 -12.04
N ARG A 308 4.49 5.67 -11.27
CA ARG A 308 5.56 6.50 -11.83
C ARG A 308 6.58 5.69 -12.62
N ALA A 309 6.96 4.52 -12.13
CA ALA A 309 7.87 3.61 -12.83
C ALA A 309 7.25 3.13 -14.16
N ARG A 310 5.98 2.73 -14.14
CA ARG A 310 5.24 2.31 -15.35
C ARG A 310 5.17 3.42 -16.40
N ILE A 311 4.83 4.65 -16.00
CA ILE A 311 4.79 5.81 -16.91
C ILE A 311 6.19 6.09 -17.50
N ALA A 312 7.24 5.98 -16.69
CA ALA A 312 8.61 6.18 -17.17
C ALA A 312 9.04 5.09 -18.17
N GLU A 313 8.67 3.83 -17.92
CA GLU A 313 8.94 2.70 -18.81
C GLU A 313 8.17 2.82 -20.14
N GLU A 314 6.89 3.20 -20.09
CA GLU A 314 6.08 3.46 -21.29
C GLU A 314 6.66 4.63 -22.11
N LYS A 315 7.07 5.71 -21.45
CA LYS A 315 7.72 6.85 -22.10
C LYS A 315 9.05 6.45 -22.74
N ALA A 316 9.87 5.65 -22.06
CA ALA A 316 11.13 5.14 -22.60
C ALA A 316 10.91 4.25 -23.82
N THR A 317 9.92 3.35 -23.75
CA THR A 317 9.53 2.46 -24.85
C THR A 317 9.02 3.26 -26.04
N ARG A 318 8.19 4.28 -25.81
CA ARG A 318 7.69 5.17 -26.86
C ARG A 318 8.81 5.96 -27.52
N LEU A 319 9.78 6.46 -26.74
CA LEU A 319 10.99 7.12 -27.26
C LEU A 319 11.86 6.17 -28.08
N GLN A 320 11.96 4.91 -27.67
CA GLN A 320 12.67 3.86 -28.39
C GLN A 320 11.99 3.57 -29.73
N ILE A 321 10.66 3.40 -29.74
CA ILE A 321 9.85 3.18 -30.94
C ILE A 321 9.92 4.39 -31.86
N GLU A 322 9.89 5.61 -31.33
CA GLU A 322 9.99 6.84 -32.13
C GLU A 322 11.39 7.01 -32.73
N LYS A 323 12.46 6.72 -31.98
CA LYS A 323 13.83 6.63 -32.51
C LYS A 323 13.96 5.55 -33.58
N GLU A 324 13.38 4.37 -33.36
CA GLU A 324 13.39 3.28 -34.34
C GLU A 324 12.57 3.67 -35.57
N THR A 325 11.42 4.32 -35.42
CA THR A 325 10.59 4.77 -36.54
C THR A 325 11.27 5.88 -37.33
N GLN A 326 11.91 6.84 -36.66
CA GLN A 326 12.75 7.86 -37.31
C GLN A 326 13.96 7.22 -38.00
N PHE A 327 14.57 6.21 -37.39
CA PHE A 327 15.63 5.42 -38.00
C PHE A 327 15.13 4.68 -39.24
N GLN A 328 13.96 4.03 -39.19
CA GLN A 328 13.31 3.31 -40.30
C GLN A 328 12.89 4.24 -41.45
N ASN A 329 12.46 5.46 -41.13
CA ASN A 329 12.20 6.50 -42.11
C ASN A 329 13.51 7.02 -42.76
N LEU A 330 14.63 6.93 -42.05
CA LEU A 330 15.97 7.21 -42.60
C LEU A 330 16.47 6.08 -43.54
N ILE A 331 15.99 4.84 -43.37
CA ILE A 331 16.33 3.67 -44.22
C ILE A 331 15.84 3.82 -45.66
N HIS A 332 14.82 4.66 -45.90
CA HIS A 332 14.30 4.90 -47.24
C HIS A 332 15.13 5.94 -48.03
N GLN A 333 16.31 6.34 -47.52
CA GLN A 333 17.24 7.14 -48.31
C GLN A 333 18.04 6.27 -49.30
N PRO A 334 18.11 6.64 -50.58
CA PRO A 334 18.91 5.93 -51.57
C PRO A 334 20.41 6.08 -51.25
N GLY A 335 21.10 4.97 -50.96
CA GLY A 335 22.56 4.95 -50.77
C GLY A 335 23.11 3.89 -49.81
N TRP A 336 22.29 3.28 -48.95
CA TRP A 336 22.74 2.29 -47.95
C TRP A 336 22.69 0.85 -48.47
N SER A 337 23.56 -0.02 -47.95
CA SER A 337 23.60 -1.43 -48.36
C SER A 337 22.33 -2.19 -47.98
N VAL A 338 21.86 -3.04 -48.90
CA VAL A 338 20.65 -3.87 -48.78
C VAL A 338 20.91 -5.13 -47.93
N ILE A 339 22.17 -5.43 -47.58
CA ILE A 339 22.56 -6.63 -46.85
C ILE A 339 22.22 -6.47 -45.36
N THR A 340 21.33 -7.34 -44.90
CA THR A 340 20.85 -7.38 -43.51
C THR A 340 21.88 -8.01 -42.57
N LEU A 341 21.75 -7.74 -41.26
CA LEU A 341 22.57 -8.36 -40.21
C LEU A 341 22.58 -9.89 -40.29
N ASN A 342 21.42 -10.51 -40.53
CA ASN A 342 21.30 -11.97 -40.63
C ASN A 342 22.07 -12.52 -41.85
N GLN A 343 22.01 -11.81 -42.99
CA GLN A 343 22.81 -12.19 -44.16
C GLN A 343 24.30 -12.09 -43.88
N TRP A 344 24.77 -11.01 -43.23
CA TRP A 344 26.16 -10.90 -42.79
C TRP A 344 26.57 -12.02 -41.83
N THR A 345 25.65 -12.45 -40.96
CA THR A 345 25.88 -13.54 -40.01
C THR A 345 26.13 -14.87 -40.71
N GLU A 346 25.34 -15.19 -41.73
CA GLU A 346 25.56 -16.42 -42.51
C GLU A 346 26.86 -16.37 -43.31
N LEU A 347 27.18 -15.23 -43.94
CA LEU A 347 28.45 -15.04 -44.65
C LEU A 347 29.67 -15.21 -43.70
N ALA A 348 29.59 -14.65 -42.49
CA ALA A 348 30.63 -14.79 -41.49
C ALA A 348 30.83 -16.25 -41.04
N LYS A 349 29.76 -17.05 -40.95
CA LYS A 349 29.85 -18.49 -40.65
C LYS A 349 30.55 -19.24 -41.77
N GLU A 350 30.26 -18.91 -43.02
CA GLU A 350 30.91 -19.52 -44.18
C GLU A 350 32.42 -19.22 -44.21
N MET A 351 32.82 -17.97 -43.94
CA MET A 351 34.22 -17.57 -43.87
C MET A 351 35.00 -18.26 -42.73
N LYS A 352 34.33 -18.67 -41.65
CA LYS A 352 34.95 -19.33 -40.49
C LYS A 352 35.14 -20.82 -40.66
N LYS A 353 34.82 -21.40 -41.82
CA LYS A 353 35.08 -22.82 -42.09
C LYS A 353 36.59 -23.07 -42.05
N PRO A 354 37.08 -24.02 -41.23
CA PRO A 354 38.49 -24.41 -41.25
C PRO A 354 38.79 -25.15 -42.55
N PHE A 355 40.07 -25.21 -42.91
CA PHE A 355 40.53 -26.05 -44.01
C PHE A 355 40.08 -27.51 -43.85
N GLY A 356 39.76 -28.10 -44.98
CA GLY A 356 39.22 -29.44 -45.13
C GLY A 356 40.25 -30.56 -45.04
N LYS A 357 39.85 -31.76 -45.45
CA LYS A 357 40.74 -32.93 -45.45
C LYS A 357 41.62 -33.04 -46.69
N ASP A 358 41.26 -32.33 -47.77
CA ASP A 358 41.97 -32.34 -49.04
C ASP A 358 42.07 -30.95 -49.67
N GLU A 359 42.93 -30.84 -50.69
CA GLU A 359 43.22 -29.56 -51.37
C GLU A 359 42.02 -29.03 -52.16
N GLN A 360 41.10 -29.91 -52.60
CA GLN A 360 39.93 -29.48 -53.34
C GLN A 360 38.92 -28.77 -52.41
N GLU A 361 38.70 -29.31 -51.22
CA GLU A 361 37.89 -28.67 -50.18
C GLU A 361 38.51 -27.34 -49.73
N ASN A 362 39.84 -27.30 -49.57
CA ASN A 362 40.56 -26.05 -49.24
C ASN A 362 40.35 -24.98 -50.30
N LYS A 363 40.48 -25.35 -51.58
CA LYS A 363 40.31 -24.42 -52.69
C LYS A 363 38.88 -23.87 -52.77
N GLN A 364 37.87 -24.68 -52.48
CA GLN A 364 36.47 -24.21 -52.42
C GLN A 364 36.25 -23.21 -51.28
N ILE A 365 36.89 -23.44 -50.14
CA ILE A 365 36.85 -22.49 -49.01
C ILE A 365 37.54 -21.18 -49.38
N GLU A 366 38.73 -21.25 -49.99
CA GLU A 366 39.48 -20.09 -50.48
C GLU A 366 38.63 -19.25 -51.45
N GLU A 367 38.12 -19.88 -52.52
CA GLU A 367 37.26 -19.24 -53.52
C GLU A 367 36.03 -18.58 -52.87
N ARG A 368 35.39 -19.25 -51.91
CA ARG A 368 34.22 -18.69 -51.23
C ARG A 368 34.55 -17.48 -50.37
N VAL A 369 35.68 -17.51 -49.66
CA VAL A 369 36.13 -16.35 -48.87
C VAL A 369 36.46 -15.18 -49.79
N GLU A 370 37.08 -15.42 -50.95
CA GLU A 370 37.36 -14.39 -51.94
C GLU A 370 36.08 -13.73 -52.47
N GLU A 371 35.05 -14.51 -52.83
CA GLU A 371 33.74 -13.99 -53.24
C GLU A 371 33.14 -13.05 -52.18
N ILE A 372 33.25 -13.43 -50.91
CA ILE A 372 32.74 -12.62 -49.80
C ILE A 372 33.58 -11.35 -49.62
N CYS A 373 34.90 -11.42 -49.82
CA CYS A 373 35.78 -10.26 -49.78
C CYS A 373 35.43 -9.26 -50.91
N GLU A 374 35.09 -9.75 -52.10
CA GLU A 374 34.63 -8.94 -53.23
C GLU A 374 33.27 -8.28 -52.92
N LEU A 375 32.34 -9.01 -52.30
CA LEU A 375 31.08 -8.44 -51.81
C LEU A 375 31.31 -7.31 -50.80
N ILE A 376 32.23 -7.50 -49.84
CA ILE A 376 32.59 -6.48 -48.84
C ILE A 376 33.18 -5.25 -49.51
N ARG A 377 34.06 -5.43 -50.50
CA ARG A 377 34.59 -4.33 -51.30
C ARG A 377 33.45 -3.59 -51.99
N ASP A 378 32.60 -4.29 -52.73
CA ASP A 378 31.54 -3.65 -53.51
C ASP A 378 30.53 -2.94 -52.60
N THR A 379 30.39 -3.41 -51.36
CA THR A 379 29.55 -2.78 -50.34
C THR A 379 30.17 -1.51 -49.74
N PHE A 380 31.46 -1.54 -49.38
CA PHE A 380 32.06 -0.51 -48.50
C PHE A 380 33.14 0.36 -49.13
N LYS A 381 33.72 -0.06 -50.26
CA LYS A 381 34.78 0.71 -50.93
C LYS A 381 34.27 2.10 -51.29
N ASP A 382 34.98 3.12 -50.81
CA ASP A 382 34.71 4.53 -51.08
C ASP A 382 33.28 4.98 -50.71
N LYS A 383 32.63 4.27 -49.77
CA LYS A 383 31.25 4.50 -49.33
C LYS A 383 31.17 4.73 -47.82
N GLU A 384 30.50 5.82 -47.44
CA GLU A 384 30.10 6.14 -46.06
C GLU A 384 28.83 5.36 -45.71
N ASP A 385 28.99 4.06 -45.45
CA ASP A 385 27.91 3.17 -45.00
C ASP A 385 28.23 2.64 -43.59
N GLU A 386 28.12 3.52 -42.59
CA GLU A 386 28.36 3.17 -41.19
C GLU A 386 27.42 2.07 -40.72
N ARG A 387 26.17 2.08 -41.20
CA ARG A 387 25.17 1.08 -40.82
C ARG A 387 25.55 -0.29 -41.35
N GLY A 388 25.86 -0.39 -42.64
CA GLY A 388 26.30 -1.63 -43.26
C GLY A 388 27.57 -2.17 -42.59
N ARG A 389 28.55 -1.31 -42.28
CA ARG A 389 29.76 -1.70 -41.53
C ARG A 389 29.43 -2.19 -40.13
N LYS A 390 28.55 -1.49 -39.41
CA LYS A 390 28.09 -1.92 -38.08
C LYS A 390 27.43 -3.29 -38.16
N ASN A 391 26.53 -3.49 -39.12
CA ASN A 391 25.85 -4.77 -39.34
C ASN A 391 26.83 -5.88 -39.71
N SER A 392 27.82 -5.62 -40.58
CA SER A 392 28.81 -6.64 -40.97
C SER A 392 29.71 -7.03 -39.80
N ILE A 393 30.16 -6.06 -39.00
CA ILE A 393 30.96 -6.31 -37.80
C ILE A 393 30.14 -7.03 -36.72
N GLN A 394 28.90 -6.61 -36.47
CA GLN A 394 28.00 -7.28 -35.52
C GLN A 394 27.60 -8.68 -35.99
N GLY A 395 27.50 -8.89 -37.31
CA GLY A 395 27.28 -10.21 -37.92
C GLY A 395 28.50 -11.12 -37.82
N GLY A 396 29.65 -10.65 -37.35
CA GLY A 396 30.82 -11.47 -37.08
C GLY A 396 31.84 -11.55 -38.20
N ILE A 397 31.76 -10.67 -39.22
CA ILE A 397 32.71 -10.62 -40.34
C ILE A 397 34.13 -10.25 -39.85
N ALA A 398 34.24 -9.32 -38.89
CA ALA A 398 35.54 -8.95 -38.32
C ALA A 398 36.20 -10.16 -37.63
N GLU A 399 35.44 -10.91 -36.83
CA GLU A 399 35.90 -12.14 -36.19
C GLU A 399 36.23 -13.24 -37.20
N ALA A 400 35.56 -13.27 -38.36
CA ALA A 400 35.89 -14.20 -39.44
C ALA A 400 37.25 -13.88 -40.07
N PHE A 401 37.54 -12.60 -40.34
CA PHE A 401 38.87 -12.19 -40.77
C PHE A 401 39.94 -12.46 -39.72
N ILE A 402 39.66 -12.20 -38.44
CA ILE A 402 40.60 -12.52 -37.35
C ILE A 402 40.91 -14.01 -37.33
N PHE A 403 39.89 -14.87 -37.49
CA PHE A 403 40.08 -16.30 -37.62
C PHE A 403 40.99 -16.65 -38.82
N ILE A 404 40.68 -16.15 -40.02
CA ILE A 404 41.48 -16.39 -41.24
C ILE A 404 42.93 -15.94 -41.03
N PHE A 405 43.13 -14.69 -40.61
CA PHE A 405 44.44 -14.10 -40.40
C PHE A 405 45.25 -14.76 -39.29
N THR A 406 44.60 -15.51 -38.39
CA THR A 406 45.30 -16.28 -37.34
C THR A 406 45.59 -17.71 -37.79
N GLN A 407 44.65 -18.36 -38.46
CA GLN A 407 44.66 -19.81 -38.67
C GLN A 407 45.20 -20.24 -40.04
N TRP A 408 45.00 -19.44 -41.09
CA TRP A 408 45.46 -19.83 -42.43
C TRP A 408 46.99 -19.74 -42.54
N PRO A 409 47.65 -20.60 -43.33
CA PRO A 409 49.03 -20.39 -43.76
C PRO A 409 49.20 -19.00 -44.38
N LEU A 410 50.29 -18.30 -44.07
CA LEU A 410 50.47 -16.91 -44.51
C LEU A 410 50.43 -16.79 -46.04
N ASP A 411 51.00 -17.75 -46.78
CA ASP A 411 51.03 -17.80 -48.24
C ASP A 411 49.64 -17.95 -48.89
N LYS A 412 48.64 -18.42 -48.14
CA LYS A 412 47.24 -18.46 -48.57
C LYS A 412 46.48 -17.15 -48.29
N ILE A 413 47.04 -16.25 -47.49
CA ILE A 413 46.42 -14.94 -47.21
C ILE A 413 46.78 -13.96 -48.33
N MET A 414 45.93 -13.90 -49.34
CA MET A 414 46.07 -12.95 -50.45
C MET A 414 45.64 -11.52 -50.08
N LYS A 415 46.09 -10.56 -50.91
CA LYS A 415 45.76 -9.13 -50.81
C LYS A 415 44.25 -8.85 -50.73
N VAL A 416 43.42 -9.64 -51.41
CA VAL A 416 41.95 -9.44 -51.39
C VAL A 416 41.39 -9.54 -49.96
N HIS A 417 41.94 -10.42 -49.13
CA HIS A 417 41.54 -10.60 -47.73
C HIS A 417 41.92 -9.39 -46.87
N SER A 418 43.19 -8.97 -46.93
CA SER A 418 43.67 -7.80 -46.17
C SER A 418 42.94 -6.52 -46.58
N LYS A 419 42.67 -6.37 -47.89
CA LYS A 419 41.94 -5.22 -48.42
C LYS A 419 40.49 -5.19 -47.98
N ALA A 420 39.81 -6.35 -47.98
CA ALA A 420 38.43 -6.43 -47.49
C ALA A 420 38.33 -6.06 -46.02
N PHE A 421 39.27 -6.49 -45.17
CA PHE A 421 39.32 -6.03 -43.77
C PHE A 421 39.59 -4.52 -43.67
N LEU A 422 40.50 -3.98 -44.48
CA LEU A 422 40.74 -2.52 -44.54
C LEU A 422 39.46 -1.75 -44.89
N TYR A 423 38.64 -2.28 -45.80
CA TYR A 423 37.33 -1.70 -46.13
C TYR A 423 36.31 -1.79 -44.99
N LEU A 424 36.56 -2.47 -43.87
CA LEU A 424 35.76 -2.31 -42.66
C LEU A 424 36.21 -1.10 -41.83
N THR A 425 37.51 -0.77 -41.91
CA THR A 425 38.14 0.31 -41.12
C THR A 425 38.02 1.71 -41.77
N TYR A 426 37.87 1.81 -43.09
CA TYR A 426 37.83 3.10 -43.82
C TYR A 426 36.97 3.09 -45.10
N PRO A 427 36.29 4.21 -45.46
CA PRO A 427 36.00 5.36 -44.60
C PRO A 427 35.00 4.94 -43.50
N SER A 428 35.33 5.21 -42.23
CA SER A 428 34.46 4.87 -41.11
C SER A 428 34.62 5.85 -39.94
N ASN A 429 33.54 6.00 -39.17
CA ASN A 429 33.49 6.89 -38.01
C ASN A 429 34.17 6.28 -36.77
N ILE A 430 34.21 7.05 -35.68
CA ILE A 430 34.83 6.64 -34.40
C ILE A 430 34.16 5.39 -33.82
N GLN A 431 32.83 5.28 -33.89
CA GLN A 431 32.10 4.15 -33.31
C GLN A 431 32.44 2.82 -34.00
N ILE A 432 32.57 2.81 -35.32
CA ILE A 432 32.99 1.62 -36.07
C ILE A 432 34.41 1.19 -35.70
N LYS A 433 35.33 2.15 -35.52
CA LYS A 433 36.72 1.87 -35.11
C LYS A 433 36.80 1.27 -33.71
N LEU A 434 36.01 1.80 -32.75
CA LEU A 434 35.92 1.25 -31.41
C LEU A 434 35.29 -0.15 -31.41
N LEU A 435 34.23 -0.36 -32.19
CA LEU A 435 33.61 -1.68 -32.35
C LEU A 435 34.59 -2.71 -32.94
N LEU A 436 35.43 -2.31 -33.91
CA LEU A 436 36.49 -3.16 -34.44
C LEU A 436 37.57 -3.48 -33.39
N PHE A 437 37.96 -2.49 -32.57
CA PHE A 437 38.90 -2.71 -31.47
C PHE A 437 38.38 -3.74 -30.46
N GLU A 438 37.09 -3.70 -30.10
CA GLU A 438 36.46 -4.69 -29.22
C GLU A 438 36.60 -6.14 -29.71
N LYS A 439 36.76 -6.35 -31.03
CA LYS A 439 36.98 -7.67 -31.61
C LYS A 439 38.40 -8.22 -31.41
N LYS A 440 39.30 -7.42 -30.82
CA LYS A 440 40.71 -7.75 -30.54
C LYS A 440 41.52 -8.13 -31.80
N PRO A 441 41.52 -7.31 -32.86
CA PRO A 441 42.13 -7.67 -34.14
C PRO A 441 43.66 -7.57 -34.18
N PHE A 442 44.30 -6.96 -33.19
CA PHE A 442 45.72 -6.63 -33.26
C PHE A 442 46.62 -7.85 -33.39
N ALA A 443 46.40 -8.94 -32.64
CA ALA A 443 47.24 -10.13 -32.71
C ALA A 443 47.28 -10.71 -34.14
N SER A 444 46.10 -10.80 -34.78
CA SER A 444 46.00 -11.31 -36.15
C SER A 444 46.55 -10.35 -37.19
N LEU A 445 46.37 -9.03 -37.01
CA LEU A 445 46.93 -8.02 -37.91
C LEU A 445 48.45 -7.92 -37.80
N LEU A 446 49.00 -8.05 -36.59
CA LEU A 446 50.45 -8.09 -36.35
C LEU A 446 51.11 -9.27 -37.04
N ARG A 447 50.44 -10.44 -37.10
CA ARG A 447 50.92 -11.60 -37.86
C ARG A 447 51.05 -11.31 -39.36
N LEU A 448 50.19 -10.46 -39.92
CA LEU A 448 50.26 -10.09 -41.34
C LEU A 448 51.46 -9.18 -41.66
N LEU A 449 52.12 -8.58 -40.67
CA LEU A 449 53.32 -7.76 -40.92
C LEU A 449 54.52 -8.61 -41.39
N ASP A 450 54.51 -9.91 -41.07
CA ASP A 450 55.52 -10.88 -41.49
C ASP A 450 55.30 -11.40 -42.92
N HIS A 451 54.24 -10.93 -43.60
CA HIS A 451 53.87 -11.38 -44.94
C HIS A 451 54.87 -10.91 -46.01
N THR A 452 55.13 -11.76 -47.01
CA THR A 452 56.07 -11.47 -48.11
C THR A 452 55.52 -10.48 -49.13
N ASN A 453 54.20 -10.51 -49.37
CA ASN A 453 53.52 -9.52 -50.21
C ASN A 453 53.34 -8.19 -49.46
N ARG A 454 54.05 -7.16 -49.91
CA ARG A 454 54.00 -5.81 -49.33
C ARG A 454 52.59 -5.21 -49.24
N TYR A 455 51.67 -5.57 -50.15
CA TYR A 455 50.33 -4.99 -50.14
C TYR A 455 49.49 -5.52 -48.97
N VAL A 456 49.72 -6.77 -48.57
CA VAL A 456 49.10 -7.34 -47.36
C VAL A 456 49.63 -6.63 -46.12
N VAL A 457 50.93 -6.36 -46.08
CA VAL A 457 51.59 -5.61 -45.00
C VAL A 457 51.07 -4.16 -44.93
N ASP A 458 50.99 -3.47 -46.07
CA ASP A 458 50.44 -2.11 -46.20
C ASP A 458 49.01 -2.05 -45.64
N ASP A 459 48.14 -2.97 -46.07
CA ASP A 459 46.75 -3.00 -45.62
C ASP A 459 46.66 -3.30 -44.12
N ALA A 460 47.50 -4.19 -43.59
CA ALA A 460 47.52 -4.55 -42.17
C ALA A 460 47.93 -3.37 -41.27
N ILE A 461 49.04 -2.68 -41.58
CA ILE A 461 49.47 -1.52 -40.79
C ILE A 461 48.46 -0.37 -40.91
N ALA A 462 47.86 -0.18 -42.09
CA ALA A 462 46.80 0.80 -42.30
C ALA A 462 45.56 0.49 -41.44
N SER A 463 45.14 -0.78 -41.38
CA SER A 463 44.04 -1.22 -40.53
C SER A 463 44.32 -0.97 -39.04
N ILE A 464 45.53 -1.26 -38.55
CA ILE A 464 45.94 -0.95 -37.17
C ILE A 464 45.82 0.56 -36.91
N ILE A 465 46.37 1.40 -37.80
CA ILE A 465 46.31 2.87 -37.67
C ILE A 465 44.85 3.37 -37.65
N ASN A 466 43.99 2.84 -38.52
CA ASN A 466 42.60 3.24 -38.57
C ASN A 466 41.83 2.88 -37.30
N ILE A 467 42.11 1.72 -36.71
CA ILE A 467 41.48 1.28 -35.46
C ILE A 467 41.93 2.14 -34.28
N ILE A 468 43.23 2.43 -34.15
CA ILE A 468 43.75 3.26 -33.03
C ILE A 468 43.27 4.71 -33.10
N LEU A 469 42.97 5.22 -34.30
CA LEU A 469 42.33 6.53 -34.46
C LEU A 469 40.98 6.63 -33.74
N GLY A 470 40.26 5.51 -33.56
CA GLY A 470 39.07 5.48 -32.74
C GLY A 470 39.37 5.85 -31.28
N GLY A 471 40.48 5.32 -30.74
CA GLY A 471 40.95 5.60 -29.38
C GLY A 471 41.52 7.01 -29.20
N THR A 472 42.29 7.49 -30.18
CA THR A 472 42.89 8.84 -30.14
C THR A 472 41.81 9.93 -29.98
N ASN A 473 40.63 9.74 -30.58
CA ASN A 473 39.57 10.75 -30.60
C ASN A 473 38.67 10.77 -29.35
N ILE A 474 38.83 9.83 -28.41
CA ILE A 474 38.02 9.76 -27.18
C ILE A 474 38.75 10.17 -25.90
N THR A 475 40.05 10.50 -26.01
CA THR A 475 40.93 10.86 -24.88
C THR A 475 41.73 12.11 -25.24
N GLU A 476 42.13 12.89 -24.24
CA GLU A 476 42.90 14.11 -24.47
C GLU A 476 44.31 13.80 -25.00
N ILE A 477 44.92 14.76 -25.70
CA ILE A 477 46.27 14.56 -26.27
C ILE A 477 47.34 14.36 -25.19
N SER A 478 47.12 14.94 -24.01
CA SER A 478 47.92 14.84 -22.78
C SER A 478 47.76 13.50 -22.06
N GLU A 479 46.79 12.67 -22.45
CA GLU A 479 46.54 11.36 -21.86
C GLU A 479 47.20 10.24 -22.67
N PRO A 480 47.68 9.17 -22.01
CA PRO A 480 48.09 7.93 -22.68
C PRO A 480 47.07 7.42 -23.70
N HIS A 481 47.55 6.74 -24.75
CA HIS A 481 46.64 6.18 -25.76
C HIS A 481 45.80 5.03 -25.15
N PRO A 482 44.46 5.02 -25.28
CA PRO A 482 43.61 4.04 -24.58
C PRO A 482 43.80 2.60 -25.06
N HIS A 483 44.37 2.42 -26.26
CA HIS A 483 44.67 1.10 -26.81
C HIS A 483 46.13 0.65 -26.59
N TYR A 484 46.94 1.41 -25.83
CA TYR A 484 48.37 1.12 -25.60
C TYR A 484 48.59 -0.28 -25.03
N THR A 485 47.95 -0.59 -23.89
CA THR A 485 48.13 -1.86 -23.18
C THR A 485 47.84 -3.07 -24.07
N ALA A 486 46.78 -3.00 -24.88
CA ALA A 486 46.39 -4.08 -25.78
C ALA A 486 47.43 -4.35 -26.89
N MET A 487 48.24 -3.34 -27.26
CA MET A 487 49.34 -3.51 -28.21
C MET A 487 50.62 -3.99 -27.52
N ASP A 488 50.89 -3.47 -26.32
CA ASP A 488 52.06 -3.80 -25.50
C ASP A 488 52.08 -5.27 -25.09
N GLU A 489 50.95 -5.80 -24.59
CA GLU A 489 50.79 -7.20 -24.19
C GLU A 489 51.05 -8.21 -25.32
N LEU A 490 50.98 -7.76 -26.57
CA LEU A 490 51.24 -8.58 -27.77
C LEU A 490 52.69 -8.48 -28.27
N GLY A 491 53.56 -7.72 -27.59
CA GLY A 491 54.89 -7.36 -28.12
C GLY A 491 54.79 -6.60 -29.45
N GLY A 492 53.68 -5.87 -29.65
CA GLY A 492 53.36 -5.31 -30.97
C GLY A 492 54.27 -4.15 -31.37
N PHE A 493 54.83 -3.41 -30.41
CA PHE A 493 55.76 -2.31 -30.70
C PHE A 493 57.04 -2.78 -31.37
N ASP A 494 57.63 -3.87 -30.87
CA ASP A 494 58.83 -4.47 -31.45
C ASP A 494 58.56 -4.94 -32.89
N LYS A 495 57.41 -5.57 -33.14
CA LYS A 495 57.00 -6.00 -34.49
C LYS A 495 56.81 -4.82 -35.45
N ILE A 496 56.17 -3.75 -35.01
CA ILE A 496 55.96 -2.55 -35.85
C ILE A 496 57.31 -1.85 -36.08
N PHE A 497 58.21 -1.85 -35.10
CA PHE A 497 59.55 -1.27 -35.26
C PHE A 497 60.44 -2.12 -36.18
N GLU A 498 60.34 -3.45 -36.12
CA GLU A 498 60.97 -4.33 -37.09
C GLU A 498 60.48 -4.03 -38.52
N LEU A 499 59.16 -3.83 -38.70
CA LEU A 499 58.60 -3.43 -39.99
C LEU A 499 59.15 -2.07 -40.46
N PHE A 500 59.26 -1.08 -39.56
CA PHE A 500 59.88 0.21 -39.85
C PHE A 500 61.31 0.03 -40.39
N ASN A 501 62.10 -0.85 -39.76
CA ASN A 501 63.48 -1.14 -40.14
C ASN A 501 63.61 -1.95 -41.44
N ARG A 502 62.67 -2.88 -41.70
CA ARG A 502 62.58 -3.62 -42.96
C ARG A 502 62.33 -2.70 -44.15
N ASN A 503 61.69 -1.54 -43.94
CA ASN A 503 61.54 -0.46 -44.93
C ASN A 503 61.08 -0.95 -46.31
N LEU A 504 60.02 -1.78 -46.34
CA LEU A 504 59.52 -2.41 -47.57
C LEU A 504 59.03 -1.38 -48.61
N SER A 505 58.56 -0.23 -48.13
CA SER A 505 58.06 0.88 -48.92
C SER A 505 58.09 2.17 -48.09
N LYS A 506 58.05 3.33 -48.76
CA LYS A 506 57.83 4.61 -48.06
C LYS A 506 56.56 4.55 -47.19
N TYR A 507 55.48 3.96 -47.73
CA TYR A 507 54.20 3.85 -47.02
C TYR A 507 54.30 3.03 -45.73
N THR A 508 54.88 1.82 -45.78
CA THR A 508 55.04 0.98 -44.59
C THR A 508 55.90 1.65 -43.54
N ARG A 509 57.01 2.28 -43.94
CA ARG A 509 57.92 2.97 -43.01
C ARG A 509 57.26 4.17 -42.35
N ASP A 510 56.61 5.04 -43.13
CA ASP A 510 55.88 6.20 -42.62
C ASP A 510 54.75 5.77 -41.68
N SER A 511 53.96 4.78 -42.10
CA SER A 511 52.85 4.24 -41.32
C SER A 511 53.33 3.62 -40.01
N SER A 512 54.43 2.87 -40.01
CA SER A 512 54.98 2.26 -38.80
C SER A 512 55.43 3.31 -37.79
N ALA A 513 56.13 4.35 -38.24
CA ALA A 513 56.55 5.46 -37.38
C ALA A 513 55.36 6.24 -36.81
N ILE A 514 54.35 6.52 -37.63
CA ILE A 514 53.11 7.17 -37.19
C ILE A 514 52.36 6.28 -36.19
N CYS A 515 52.31 4.97 -36.43
CA CYS A 515 51.62 4.02 -35.56
C CYS A 515 52.26 3.97 -34.17
N ILE A 516 53.58 3.77 -34.09
CA ILE A 516 54.34 3.79 -32.83
C ILE A 516 54.16 5.14 -32.14
N GLY A 517 54.37 6.25 -32.87
CA GLY A 517 54.27 7.59 -32.28
C GLY A 517 52.89 7.89 -31.69
N ARG A 518 51.80 7.39 -32.30
CA ARG A 518 50.44 7.56 -31.78
C ARG A 518 50.15 6.75 -30.54
N PHE A 519 50.68 5.53 -30.45
CA PHE A 519 50.54 4.72 -29.23
C PHE A 519 51.29 5.35 -28.05
N PHE A 520 52.51 5.83 -28.27
CA PHE A 520 53.34 6.47 -27.23
C PHE A 520 52.98 7.94 -26.97
N ARG A 521 51.78 8.39 -27.40
CA ARG A 521 51.27 9.71 -27.01
C ARG A 521 51.27 9.84 -25.49
N ALA A 522 51.82 10.95 -24.98
CA ALA A 522 51.97 11.23 -23.54
C ALA A 522 52.70 10.15 -22.72
N GLN A 523 53.42 9.23 -23.38
CA GLN A 523 54.19 8.16 -22.73
C GLN A 523 55.61 8.12 -23.29
N GLU A 524 56.59 7.76 -22.46
CA GLU A 524 57.97 7.61 -22.92
C GLU A 524 58.05 6.42 -23.89
N ILE A 525 58.78 6.58 -25.01
CA ILE A 525 59.27 5.42 -25.80
C ILE A 525 60.49 4.86 -25.05
N PRO A 526 60.42 3.69 -24.39
CA PRO A 526 61.46 3.26 -23.46
C PRO A 526 62.75 2.87 -24.17
N ASP A 527 62.63 2.21 -25.33
CA ASP A 527 63.79 1.82 -26.13
C ASP A 527 64.44 3.05 -26.77
N LEU A 528 65.71 3.28 -26.46
CA LEU A 528 66.44 4.47 -26.90
C LEU A 528 66.57 4.54 -28.42
N VAL A 529 66.83 3.40 -29.08
CA VAL A 529 67.05 3.35 -30.52
C VAL A 529 65.73 3.62 -31.26
N MET A 530 64.66 2.94 -30.87
CA MET A 530 63.31 3.18 -31.37
C MET A 530 62.91 4.64 -31.19
N ARG A 531 63.13 5.21 -30.00
CA ARG A 531 62.81 6.61 -29.73
C ARG A 531 63.52 7.56 -30.69
N GLN A 532 64.84 7.39 -30.86
CA GLN A 532 65.63 8.24 -31.75
C GLN A 532 65.20 8.09 -33.21
N GLU A 533 65.08 6.88 -33.71
CA GLU A 533 64.79 6.63 -35.13
C GLU A 533 63.36 7.03 -35.52
N ILE A 534 62.37 6.72 -34.67
CA ILE A 534 60.98 7.09 -34.92
C ILE A 534 60.81 8.61 -34.87
N ILE A 535 61.38 9.29 -33.86
CA ILE A 535 61.29 10.75 -33.76
C ILE A 535 62.00 11.42 -34.94
N GLN A 536 63.20 10.95 -35.32
CA GLN A 536 63.93 11.51 -36.45
C GLN A 536 63.17 11.34 -37.78
N HIS A 537 62.54 10.18 -37.99
CA HIS A 537 61.71 9.95 -39.17
C HIS A 537 60.48 10.86 -39.19
N LEU A 538 59.78 10.99 -38.06
CA LEU A 538 58.63 11.89 -37.93
C LEU A 538 59.01 13.37 -38.13
N LYS A 539 60.18 13.82 -37.66
CA LYS A 539 60.72 15.17 -37.93
C LYS A 539 60.92 15.39 -39.43
N THR A 540 61.46 14.40 -40.13
CA THR A 540 61.64 14.44 -41.58
C THR A 540 60.30 14.56 -42.31
N LEU A 541 59.28 13.80 -41.89
CA LEU A 541 57.93 13.89 -42.43
C LEU A 541 57.26 15.24 -42.16
N ALA A 542 57.41 15.79 -40.95
CA ALA A 542 56.83 17.08 -40.56
C ALA A 542 57.43 18.27 -41.34
N ASN A 543 58.66 18.12 -41.83
CA ASN A 543 59.37 19.09 -42.68
C ASN A 543 59.23 18.79 -44.19
N GLY A 544 58.49 17.74 -44.55
CA GLY A 544 58.28 17.33 -45.94
C GLY A 544 57.37 18.25 -46.75
N GLN A 545 57.03 17.79 -47.96
CA GLN A 545 56.07 18.45 -48.84
C GLN A 545 54.70 18.59 -48.16
N GLU A 546 53.96 19.62 -48.55
CA GLU A 546 52.60 19.85 -48.04
C GLU A 546 51.69 18.67 -48.41
N GLY A 547 51.01 18.08 -47.42
CA GLY A 547 50.24 16.86 -47.60
C GLY A 547 49.70 16.29 -46.29
N ILE A 548 48.91 15.22 -46.38
CA ILE A 548 48.29 14.55 -45.23
C ILE A 548 49.38 14.00 -44.29
N GLU A 549 50.44 13.43 -44.86
CA GLU A 549 51.55 12.82 -44.14
C GLU A 549 52.26 13.83 -43.22
N LYS A 550 52.50 15.04 -43.72
CA LYS A 550 53.10 16.14 -42.96
C LYS A 550 52.25 16.52 -41.74
N ASN A 551 50.94 16.68 -41.95
CA ASN A 551 50.01 17.05 -40.88
C ASN A 551 49.87 15.94 -39.84
N VAL A 552 49.81 14.69 -40.29
CA VAL A 552 49.78 13.52 -39.40
C VAL A 552 51.07 13.42 -38.59
N ALA A 553 52.24 13.63 -39.21
CA ALA A 553 53.52 13.62 -38.51
C ALA A 553 53.61 14.73 -37.46
N LYS A 554 53.19 15.96 -37.80
CA LYS A 554 53.14 17.08 -36.84
C LYS A 554 52.25 16.77 -35.63
N TYR A 555 51.04 16.26 -35.88
CA TYR A 555 50.13 15.87 -34.80
C TYR A 555 50.71 14.74 -33.93
N THR A 556 51.39 13.78 -34.55
CA THR A 556 52.04 12.66 -33.84
C THR A 556 53.18 13.16 -32.96
N LEU A 557 54.04 14.05 -33.46
CA LEU A 557 55.11 14.69 -32.68
C LEU A 557 54.55 15.51 -31.50
N LYS A 558 53.46 16.25 -31.72
CA LYS A 558 52.77 16.98 -30.66
C LYS A 558 52.29 16.04 -29.55
N GLY A 559 51.74 14.89 -29.91
CA GLY A 559 51.34 13.84 -28.96
C GLY A 559 52.51 13.25 -28.18
N LEU A 560 53.62 12.94 -28.85
CA LEU A 560 54.84 12.43 -28.21
C LEU A 560 55.45 13.46 -27.25
N SER A 561 55.41 14.74 -27.61
CA SER A 561 55.99 15.85 -26.81
C SER A 561 55.28 16.10 -25.47
N GLN A 562 54.11 15.49 -25.24
CA GLN A 562 53.44 15.53 -23.95
C GLN A 562 54.23 14.78 -22.87
N ASN A 563 55.11 13.86 -23.27
CA ASN A 563 56.08 13.24 -22.36
C ASN A 563 57.43 14.01 -22.42
N ALA A 564 58.01 14.28 -21.24
CA ALA A 564 59.23 15.08 -21.13
C ALA A 564 60.46 14.45 -21.81
N VAL A 565 60.63 13.13 -21.74
CA VAL A 565 61.78 12.43 -22.34
C VAL A 565 61.71 12.49 -23.86
N ASN A 566 60.55 12.19 -24.42
CA ASN A 566 60.33 12.29 -25.87
C ASN A 566 60.45 13.74 -26.35
N ARG A 567 59.95 14.72 -25.57
CA ARG A 567 60.06 16.14 -25.89
C ARG A 567 61.52 16.59 -26.03
N VAL A 568 62.38 16.21 -25.09
CA VAL A 568 63.82 16.52 -25.17
C VAL A 568 64.44 15.95 -26.44
N GLU A 569 64.09 14.73 -26.83
CA GLU A 569 64.58 14.13 -28.08
C GLU A 569 64.04 14.87 -29.32
N ILE A 570 62.77 15.27 -29.33
CA ILE A 570 62.16 16.05 -30.42
C ILE A 570 62.88 17.38 -30.60
N GLU A 571 63.12 18.12 -29.51
CA GLU A 571 63.69 19.47 -29.51
C GLU A 571 65.20 19.53 -29.86
N LYS A 572 65.88 18.38 -29.95
CA LYS A 572 67.27 18.32 -30.45
C LYS A 572 67.41 18.96 -31.83
N ASP A 573 68.60 19.51 -32.07
CA ASP A 573 68.98 20.20 -33.30
C ASP A 573 68.10 21.43 -33.61
N GLY A 574 67.46 22.00 -32.58
CA GLY A 574 66.64 23.20 -32.68
C GLY A 574 65.27 22.98 -33.33
N PHE A 575 64.77 21.75 -33.40
CA PHE A 575 63.44 21.47 -33.95
C PHE A 575 62.35 21.94 -32.99
N VAL A 576 61.40 22.72 -33.48
CA VAL A 576 60.30 23.25 -32.68
C VAL A 576 59.12 22.29 -32.72
N VAL A 577 58.63 21.88 -31.55
CA VAL A 577 57.41 21.06 -31.43
C VAL A 577 56.25 21.77 -32.15
N PRO A 578 55.55 21.10 -33.07
CA PRO A 578 54.41 21.68 -33.77
C PRO A 578 53.28 22.09 -32.81
N LEU A 579 52.76 23.30 -32.99
CA LEU A 579 51.65 23.86 -32.21
C LEU A 579 50.32 23.12 -32.42
#